data_AF-A0A1L9TML6-F1
#
_entry.id   AF-A0A1L9TML6-F1
#
_cell.length_a   1.000
_cell.length_b   1.000
_cell.length_c   1.000
_cell.angle_alpha   90.00
_cell.angle_beta   90.00
_cell.angle_gamma   90.00
#
_symmetry.space_group_name_H-M   'P 1'
#
loop_
_entity.id
_entity.type
_entity.pdbx_description
1 polymer ?
#
loop_
_entity_poly.entity_id
_entity_poly.type
_entity_poly.pdbx_seq_one_letter_code
_entity_poly.pdbx_strand_id
1 'polypeptide(L)'
;MGYPQNGRQQHSFSYSPTLPNLASSGLNSLVLACSNDYFAAASNLLTPAPPINQPYDWVVTKLGIISGSIQGVEVDTGYFLLATTAKRPSCKQRMLPVHQTLEVADANYKGWTTILRPQECGPKQRRAWKFNNYDPTNSTPYTHVRLLTYPDGGFGRLRIYGHAIPPTIESTSQSQSELPSDELSSALLGGLTLAASDHHFTPCSNLLLPGRGKDMGDGWNTASRRLGHELIKGDKPCQADIKHMFEGTDLAAGGEDTSTFNHVELTLVPDGGVKRLSLVNGIDCSNPDTAT
;
A
#
# COMPACT_ATOMS: atom_id res chain seq x y z
N MET A 1 57.32 -1.91 2.83
CA MET A 1 56.92 -3.01 3.72
C MET A 1 55.77 -3.74 3.05
N GLY A 2 56.01 -4.95 2.52
CA GLY A 2 54.99 -5.78 1.90
C GLY A 2 54.21 -6.55 2.97
N TYR A 3 52.89 -6.57 2.86
CA TYR A 3 52.06 -7.47 3.66
C TYR A 3 52.35 -8.93 3.29
N PRO A 4 52.54 -9.84 4.25
CA PRO A 4 52.72 -11.25 3.95
C PRO A 4 51.41 -11.82 3.41
N GLN A 5 51.46 -12.32 2.17
CA GLN A 5 50.41 -13.13 1.57
C GLN A 5 50.43 -14.50 2.25
N ASN A 6 49.76 -14.63 3.40
CA ASN A 6 49.50 -15.94 3.98
C ASN A 6 48.55 -16.69 3.04
N GLY A 7 49.11 -17.59 2.24
CA GLY A 7 48.35 -18.54 1.43
C GLY A 7 47.46 -19.37 2.35
N ARG A 8 46.15 -19.10 2.34
CA ARG A 8 45.16 -19.98 2.97
C ARG A 8 45.24 -21.34 2.28
N GLN A 9 45.82 -22.34 2.93
CA GLN A 9 45.59 -23.73 2.55
C GLN A 9 44.11 -24.03 2.73
N GLN A 10 43.38 -24.16 1.62
CA GLN A 10 42.01 -24.64 1.65
C GLN A 10 42.04 -26.15 1.85
N HIS A 11 41.83 -26.61 3.08
CA HIS A 11 41.58 -28.03 3.33
C HIS A 11 40.17 -28.36 2.83
N SER A 12 40.08 -29.07 1.70
CA SER A 12 38.80 -29.50 1.14
C SER A 12 38.32 -30.78 1.84
N PHE A 13 37.19 -30.70 2.54
CA PHE A 13 36.46 -31.87 3.03
C PHE A 13 35.45 -32.32 1.97
N SER A 14 35.35 -33.63 1.72
CA SER A 14 34.38 -34.23 0.80
C SER A 14 33.31 -34.98 1.58
N TYR A 15 32.07 -34.91 1.10
CA TYR A 15 30.95 -35.64 1.69
C TYR A 15 31.26 -37.15 1.80
N SER A 16 30.97 -37.75 2.97
CA SER A 16 31.09 -39.18 3.21
C SER A 16 29.71 -39.76 3.53
N PRO A 17 29.21 -40.76 2.78
CA PRO A 17 27.90 -41.36 3.02
C PRO A 17 27.85 -42.25 4.28
N THR A 18 29.01 -42.57 4.89
CA THR A 18 29.10 -43.41 6.09
C THR A 18 29.14 -42.63 7.39
N LEU A 19 29.37 -41.32 7.34
CA LEU A 19 29.40 -40.45 8.51
C LEU A 19 28.04 -39.76 8.69
N PRO A 20 27.44 -39.78 9.90
CA PRO A 20 26.18 -39.09 10.14
C PRO A 20 26.37 -37.57 10.18
N ASN A 21 25.40 -36.82 9.63
CA ASN A 21 25.34 -35.36 9.81
C ASN A 21 24.87 -35.03 11.24
N LEU A 22 25.81 -34.72 12.13
CA LEU A 22 25.54 -34.41 13.53
C LEU A 22 24.66 -33.16 13.74
N ALA A 23 24.65 -32.23 12.79
CA ALA A 23 23.80 -31.04 12.87
C ALA A 23 22.34 -31.32 12.47
N SER A 24 22.02 -32.51 11.94
CA SER A 24 20.66 -32.84 11.50
C SER A 24 19.66 -32.79 12.66
N SER A 25 18.50 -32.17 12.44
CA SER A 25 17.37 -32.20 13.37
C SER A 25 16.81 -33.60 13.57
N GLY A 26 17.06 -34.53 12.63
CA GLY A 26 16.75 -35.95 12.80
C GLY A 26 17.55 -36.64 13.92
N LEU A 27 18.66 -36.02 14.37
CA LEU A 27 19.43 -36.42 15.56
C LEU A 27 19.13 -35.53 16.77
N ASN A 28 18.02 -34.78 16.74
CA ASN A 28 17.58 -33.84 17.78
C ASN A 28 18.48 -32.60 17.97
N SER A 29 19.28 -32.23 16.97
CA SER A 29 20.04 -30.98 17.00
C SER A 29 19.11 -29.76 16.90
N LEU A 30 19.44 -28.70 17.64
CA LEU A 30 18.62 -27.49 17.81
C LEU A 30 19.46 -26.23 17.61
N VAL A 31 18.87 -25.19 17.00
CA VAL A 31 19.44 -23.85 16.99
C VAL A 31 19.13 -23.18 18.33
N LEU A 32 20.17 -22.82 19.09
CA LEU A 32 20.00 -22.22 20.42
C LEU A 32 19.72 -20.71 20.38
N ALA A 33 20.33 -20.01 19.42
CA ALA A 33 20.13 -18.59 19.21
C ALA A 33 20.47 -18.22 17.77
N CYS A 34 19.85 -17.16 17.27
CA CYS A 34 20.23 -16.49 16.02
C CYS A 34 20.17 -14.98 16.23
N SER A 35 20.98 -14.22 15.50
CA SER A 35 20.90 -12.75 15.54
C SER A 35 19.65 -12.23 14.83
N ASN A 36 19.21 -12.93 13.77
CA ASN A 36 17.94 -12.75 13.08
C ASN A 36 17.64 -13.98 12.21
N ASP A 37 16.37 -14.16 11.86
CA ASP A 37 15.84 -15.20 10.97
C ASP A 37 14.75 -14.63 10.05
N TYR A 38 14.89 -13.35 9.70
CA TYR A 38 13.87 -12.54 9.02
C TYR A 38 13.32 -13.15 7.73
N PHE A 39 14.17 -13.83 6.94
CA PHE A 39 13.78 -14.41 5.65
C PHE A 39 13.35 -15.87 5.73
N ALA A 40 13.85 -16.60 6.73
CA ALA A 40 13.57 -18.01 6.96
C ALA A 40 14.04 -18.39 8.35
N ALA A 41 13.29 -19.28 9.02
CA ALA A 41 13.65 -19.80 10.32
C ALA A 41 15.04 -20.46 10.31
N ALA A 42 15.90 -20.10 11.27
CA ALA A 42 17.26 -20.65 11.37
C ALA A 42 17.29 -22.18 11.52
N SER A 43 16.22 -22.77 12.05
CA SER A 43 16.04 -24.22 12.19
C SER A 43 16.04 -24.98 10.86
N ASN A 44 15.71 -24.31 9.73
CA ASN A 44 15.74 -24.92 8.39
C ASN A 44 17.16 -25.40 8.01
N LEU A 45 18.22 -24.84 8.61
CA LEU A 45 19.61 -25.28 8.40
C LEU A 45 19.85 -26.73 8.87
N LEU A 46 19.03 -27.22 9.80
CA LEU A 46 19.17 -28.54 10.40
C LEU A 46 18.26 -29.57 9.72
N THR A 47 17.36 -29.15 8.82
CA THR A 47 16.40 -30.04 8.16
C THR A 47 17.13 -31.09 7.31
N PRO A 48 16.86 -32.40 7.48
CA PRO A 48 17.55 -33.46 6.74
C PRO A 48 17.09 -33.58 5.28
N ALA A 49 15.89 -33.10 4.96
CA ALA A 49 15.40 -33.07 3.59
C ALA A 49 16.17 -32.03 2.76
N PRO A 50 16.41 -32.29 1.46
CA PRO A 50 17.01 -31.29 0.59
C PRO A 50 16.13 -30.03 0.54
N PRO A 51 16.74 -28.84 0.37
CA PRO A 51 15.97 -27.62 0.21
C PRO A 51 15.05 -27.74 -1.02
N ILE A 52 13.79 -27.37 -0.83
CA ILE A 52 12.80 -27.37 -1.91
C ILE A 52 12.94 -26.04 -2.67
N ASN A 53 13.09 -26.11 -3.99
CA ASN A 53 13.10 -24.93 -4.85
C ASN A 53 11.77 -24.84 -5.61
N GLN A 54 11.03 -23.76 -5.38
CA GLN A 54 9.83 -23.45 -6.16
C GLN A 54 10.20 -22.52 -7.32
N PRO A 55 9.49 -22.60 -8.47
CA PRO A 55 9.81 -21.76 -9.61
C PRO A 55 9.55 -20.26 -9.37
N TYR A 56 8.76 -19.93 -8.35
CA TYR A 56 8.45 -18.57 -7.92
C TYR A 56 7.88 -18.53 -6.51
N ASP A 57 8.09 -17.41 -5.81
CA ASP A 57 7.29 -17.01 -4.65
C ASP A 57 6.10 -16.16 -5.08
N TRP A 58 5.07 -16.09 -4.24
CA TRP A 58 3.89 -15.29 -4.54
C TRP A 58 3.22 -14.73 -3.28
N VAL A 59 2.54 -13.60 -3.46
CA VAL A 59 1.66 -13.01 -2.44
C VAL A 59 0.37 -12.56 -3.11
N VAL A 60 -0.77 -12.85 -2.47
CA VAL A 60 -2.08 -12.37 -2.87
C VAL A 60 -2.49 -11.23 -1.94
N THR A 61 -2.92 -10.12 -2.52
CA THR A 61 -3.35 -8.93 -1.78
C THR A 61 -4.76 -8.57 -2.21
N LYS A 62 -5.70 -8.56 -1.25
CA LYS A 62 -7.02 -7.95 -1.42
C LYS A 62 -6.86 -6.43 -1.36
N LEU A 63 -7.44 -5.71 -2.32
CA LEU A 63 -7.43 -4.26 -2.32
C LEU A 63 -8.36 -3.71 -1.22
N GLY A 64 -8.02 -2.58 -0.62
CA GLY A 64 -8.83 -1.94 0.43
C GLY A 64 -10.11 -1.26 -0.10
N ILE A 65 -10.25 -1.16 -1.41
CA ILE A 65 -11.43 -0.65 -2.12
C ILE A 65 -12.37 -1.80 -2.48
N ILE A 66 -13.66 -1.51 -2.66
CA ILE A 66 -14.65 -2.51 -3.10
C ILE A 66 -14.26 -3.08 -4.46
N SER A 67 -13.93 -2.20 -5.41
CA SER A 67 -13.36 -2.55 -6.69
C SER A 67 -12.60 -1.35 -7.28
N GLY A 68 -11.68 -1.59 -8.20
CA GLY A 68 -11.00 -0.50 -8.89
C GLY A 68 -10.28 -0.92 -10.16
N SER A 69 -9.94 0.08 -10.96
CA SER A 69 -9.19 -0.06 -12.19
C SER A 69 -7.72 0.22 -11.96
N ILE A 70 -6.84 -0.64 -12.47
CA ILE A 70 -5.40 -0.52 -12.21
C ILE A 70 -4.71 0.14 -13.41
N GLN A 71 -4.08 1.29 -13.18
CA GLN A 71 -3.31 2.04 -14.16
C GLN A 71 -1.84 1.60 -14.22
N GLY A 72 -1.28 1.21 -13.07
CA GLY A 72 0.11 0.81 -13.01
C GLY A 72 0.49 0.22 -11.66
N VAL A 73 1.70 -0.29 -11.61
CA VAL A 73 2.29 -0.89 -10.42
C VAL A 73 3.70 -0.36 -10.24
N GLU A 74 4.07 -0.09 -9.00
CA GLU A 74 5.44 0.18 -8.60
C GLU A 74 5.89 -0.84 -7.57
N VAL A 75 7.14 -1.28 -7.73
CA VAL A 75 7.83 -2.17 -6.80
C VAL A 75 9.13 -1.52 -6.36
N ASP A 76 9.42 -1.64 -5.07
CA ASP A 76 10.60 -1.04 -4.44
C ASP A 76 11.54 -2.14 -3.92
N THR A 77 12.79 -2.15 -4.37
CA THR A 77 13.84 -3.07 -3.92
C THR A 77 14.91 -2.37 -3.05
N GLY A 78 14.63 -1.16 -2.53
CA GLY A 78 15.56 -0.22 -1.89
C GLY A 78 16.53 -0.79 -0.84
N TYR A 79 16.13 -1.83 -0.10
CA TYR A 79 16.95 -2.44 0.95
C TYR A 79 17.57 -3.80 0.57
N PHE A 80 17.32 -4.28 -0.65
CA PHE A 80 17.79 -5.57 -1.13
C PHE A 80 19.08 -5.43 -1.96
N LEU A 81 20.19 -5.91 -1.40
CA LEU A 81 21.58 -5.70 -1.85
C LEU A 81 22.11 -6.75 -2.84
N LEU A 82 21.56 -7.96 -2.86
CA LEU A 82 22.11 -9.11 -3.58
C LEU A 82 21.43 -9.33 -4.94
N ALA A 83 22.17 -9.96 -5.87
CA ALA A 83 21.74 -10.34 -7.22
C ALA A 83 20.67 -11.46 -7.27
N THR A 84 20.20 -11.93 -6.10
CA THR A 84 18.97 -12.72 -5.90
C THR A 84 17.72 -11.84 -5.77
N THR A 85 17.84 -10.55 -6.09
CA THR A 85 16.67 -9.69 -6.28
C THR A 85 15.76 -10.36 -7.31
N ALA A 86 14.47 -10.46 -7.00
CA ALA A 86 13.44 -10.98 -7.87
C ALA A 86 13.75 -10.60 -9.31
N LYS A 87 14.28 -11.55 -10.08
CA LYS A 87 14.85 -11.20 -11.38
C LYS A 87 13.76 -10.60 -12.24
N ARG A 88 12.51 -11.03 -12.03
CA ARG A 88 11.35 -10.52 -12.73
C ARG A 88 10.06 -10.51 -11.91
N PRO A 89 9.61 -9.43 -11.23
CA PRO A 89 8.21 -9.30 -10.81
C PRO A 89 7.24 -9.55 -11.97
N SER A 90 6.21 -10.36 -11.72
CA SER A 90 5.01 -10.41 -12.55
C SER A 90 3.81 -10.14 -11.67
N CYS A 91 2.86 -9.37 -12.18
CA CYS A 91 1.61 -9.10 -11.47
C CYS A 91 0.45 -9.73 -12.24
N LYS A 92 -0.40 -10.44 -11.51
CA LYS A 92 -1.68 -10.95 -11.98
C LYS A 92 -2.79 -10.29 -11.19
N GLN A 93 -3.98 -10.21 -11.78
CA GLN A 93 -5.16 -9.62 -11.16
C GLN A 93 -6.36 -10.53 -11.33
N ARG A 94 -7.36 -10.35 -10.48
CA ARG A 94 -8.65 -11.02 -10.63
C ARG A 94 -9.77 -10.17 -10.02
N MET A 95 -10.92 -10.20 -10.69
CA MET A 95 -12.20 -9.78 -10.13
C MET A 95 -12.91 -11.00 -9.58
N LEU A 96 -13.34 -10.94 -8.31
CA LEU A 96 -14.24 -11.91 -7.69
C LEU A 96 -15.25 -11.19 -6.78
N PRO A 97 -16.43 -11.81 -6.55
CA PRO A 97 -17.33 -11.40 -5.48
C PRO A 97 -16.63 -11.44 -4.11
N VAL A 98 -16.99 -10.51 -3.22
CA VAL A 98 -16.35 -10.32 -1.89
C VAL A 98 -16.30 -11.60 -1.06
N HIS A 99 -17.30 -12.49 -1.20
CA HIS A 99 -17.41 -13.73 -0.43
C HIS A 99 -16.51 -14.88 -0.90
N GLN A 100 -15.83 -14.77 -2.05
CA GLN A 100 -14.93 -15.81 -2.58
C GLN A 100 -13.43 -15.51 -2.31
N THR A 101 -13.15 -14.60 -1.38
CA THR A 101 -11.79 -14.12 -1.06
C THR A 101 -10.83 -15.24 -0.62
N LEU A 102 -11.31 -16.30 0.05
CA LEU A 102 -10.44 -17.37 0.53
C LEU A 102 -9.95 -18.31 -0.59
N GLU A 103 -10.72 -18.46 -1.67
CA GLU A 103 -10.39 -19.35 -2.79
C GLU A 103 -9.17 -18.84 -3.58
N VAL A 104 -9.00 -17.52 -3.70
CA VAL A 104 -7.87 -16.93 -4.44
C VAL A 104 -6.54 -17.05 -3.71
N ALA A 105 -6.57 -17.32 -2.40
CA ALA A 105 -5.38 -17.57 -1.61
C ALA A 105 -4.83 -18.99 -1.83
N ASP A 106 -5.57 -19.90 -2.46
CA ASP A 106 -5.05 -21.22 -2.82
C ASP A 106 -3.94 -21.09 -3.88
N ALA A 107 -2.79 -21.73 -3.62
CA ALA A 107 -1.67 -21.80 -4.55
C ALA A 107 -2.08 -22.33 -5.93
N ASN A 108 -3.04 -23.25 -5.97
CA ASN A 108 -3.56 -23.94 -7.15
C ASN A 108 -4.67 -23.16 -7.89
N TYR A 109 -5.11 -22.01 -7.38
CA TYR A 109 -6.15 -21.22 -8.04
C TYR A 109 -5.68 -20.73 -9.42
N LYS A 110 -6.44 -21.07 -10.47
CA LYS A 110 -6.08 -20.80 -11.88
C LYS A 110 -6.82 -19.60 -12.51
N GLY A 111 -7.75 -18.96 -11.79
CA GLY A 111 -8.56 -17.87 -12.34
C GLY A 111 -7.81 -16.55 -12.57
N TRP A 112 -6.52 -16.45 -12.25
CA TRP A 112 -5.73 -15.23 -12.37
C TRP A 112 -5.48 -14.79 -13.82
N THR A 113 -5.69 -13.50 -14.11
CA THR A 113 -5.34 -12.87 -15.39
C THR A 113 -4.02 -12.10 -15.25
N THR A 114 -3.09 -12.29 -16.18
CA THR A 114 -1.79 -11.60 -16.11
C THR A 114 -1.90 -10.16 -16.64
N ILE A 115 -1.45 -9.18 -15.84
CA ILE A 115 -1.41 -7.75 -16.23
C ILE A 115 -0.02 -7.23 -16.47
N LEU A 116 0.95 -7.71 -15.70
CA LEU A 116 2.33 -7.36 -15.88
C LEU A 116 3.11 -8.65 -16.11
N ARG A 117 3.65 -8.80 -17.33
CA ARG A 117 4.60 -9.86 -17.64
C ARG A 117 5.88 -9.68 -16.79
N PRO A 118 6.62 -10.76 -16.49
CA PRO A 118 7.87 -10.69 -15.74
C PRO A 118 8.80 -9.54 -16.21
N GLN A 119 9.11 -8.57 -15.33
CA GLN A 119 9.94 -7.38 -15.64
C GLN A 119 11.23 -7.32 -14.81
N GLU A 120 12.38 -6.94 -15.36
CA GLU A 120 13.60 -6.85 -14.55
C GLU A 120 13.59 -5.72 -13.51
N CYS A 121 13.85 -6.09 -12.24
CA CYS A 121 13.71 -5.19 -11.08
C CYS A 121 15.01 -4.53 -10.63
N GLY A 122 16.14 -5.24 -10.70
CA GLY A 122 17.46 -4.85 -10.17
C GLY A 122 17.50 -4.47 -8.67
N PRO A 123 18.69 -4.30 -8.09
CA PRO A 123 18.86 -4.01 -6.66
C PRO A 123 18.64 -2.53 -6.32
N LYS A 124 18.17 -2.28 -5.09
CA LYS A 124 18.12 -0.94 -4.45
C LYS A 124 17.44 0.17 -5.26
N GLN A 125 16.35 -0.13 -5.95
CA GLN A 125 15.66 0.85 -6.77
C GLN A 125 14.16 0.70 -6.73
N ARG A 126 13.47 1.81 -7.02
CA ARG A 126 12.04 1.83 -7.28
C ARG A 126 11.83 1.71 -8.79
N ARG A 127 10.89 0.86 -9.20
CA ARG A 127 10.49 0.73 -10.60
C ARG A 127 8.98 0.74 -10.71
N ALA A 128 8.48 1.54 -11.63
CA ALA A 128 7.07 1.65 -11.92
C ALA A 128 6.80 1.27 -13.39
N TRP A 129 5.70 0.57 -13.61
CA TRP A 129 5.21 0.20 -14.94
C TRP A 129 3.76 0.64 -15.09
N LYS A 130 3.50 1.43 -16.12
CA LYS A 130 2.15 1.83 -16.53
C LYS A 130 1.61 0.79 -17.52
N PHE A 131 0.32 0.49 -17.43
CA PHE A 131 -0.34 -0.42 -18.36
C PHE A 131 -0.86 0.34 -19.59
N ASN A 132 -0.66 -0.24 -20.77
CA ASN A 132 -0.98 0.43 -22.04
C ASN A 132 -2.49 0.54 -22.29
N ASN A 133 -3.28 -0.40 -21.77
CA ASN A 133 -4.72 -0.49 -22.04
C ASN A 133 -5.57 0.05 -20.87
N TYR A 134 -5.04 1.04 -20.15
CA TYR A 134 -5.75 1.66 -19.05
C TYR A 134 -6.74 2.72 -19.57
N ASP A 135 -8.03 2.51 -19.34
CA ASP A 135 -9.09 3.47 -19.62
C ASP A 135 -9.97 3.65 -18.38
N PRO A 136 -9.95 4.82 -17.71
CA PRO A 136 -10.76 5.07 -16.52
C PRO A 136 -12.27 5.06 -16.81
N THR A 137 -12.70 5.28 -18.06
CA THR A 137 -14.11 5.38 -18.45
C THR A 137 -14.73 4.02 -18.80
N ASN A 138 -13.92 3.07 -19.27
CA ASN A 138 -14.33 1.71 -19.58
C ASN A 138 -13.40 0.69 -18.92
N SER A 139 -13.33 0.79 -17.59
CA SER A 139 -12.44 0.00 -16.77
C SER A 139 -13.03 -1.36 -16.41
N THR A 140 -12.21 -2.40 -16.45
CA THR A 140 -12.55 -3.66 -15.80
C THR A 140 -12.30 -3.53 -14.29
N PRO A 141 -13.27 -3.86 -13.41
CA PRO A 141 -13.06 -3.79 -11.97
C PRO A 141 -12.16 -4.93 -11.49
N TYR A 142 -11.29 -4.66 -10.53
CA TYR A 142 -10.46 -5.67 -9.85
C TYR A 142 -10.56 -5.51 -8.34
N THR A 143 -10.44 -6.64 -7.64
CA THR A 143 -10.54 -6.68 -6.16
C THR A 143 -9.30 -7.30 -5.52
N HIS A 144 -8.54 -8.11 -6.28
CA HIS A 144 -7.33 -8.77 -5.80
C HIS A 144 -6.19 -8.67 -6.82
N VAL A 145 -4.97 -8.60 -6.30
CA VAL A 145 -3.74 -8.70 -7.08
C VAL A 145 -2.87 -9.83 -6.53
N ARG A 146 -2.14 -10.51 -7.40
CA ARG A 146 -1.13 -11.52 -7.06
C ARG A 146 0.21 -11.09 -7.64
N LEU A 147 1.15 -10.80 -6.76
CA LEU A 147 2.54 -10.54 -7.12
C LEU A 147 3.29 -11.87 -7.14
N LEU A 148 4.06 -12.10 -8.20
CA LEU A 148 4.94 -13.25 -8.38
C LEU A 148 6.39 -12.79 -8.45
N THR A 149 7.26 -13.53 -7.76
CA THR A 149 8.69 -13.26 -7.61
C THR A 149 9.46 -14.44 -8.18
N TYR A 150 10.29 -14.23 -9.21
CA TYR A 150 10.98 -15.32 -9.90
C TYR A 150 12.51 -15.28 -9.73
N PRO A 151 13.17 -16.42 -9.42
CA PRO A 151 12.60 -17.63 -8.81
C PRO A 151 12.26 -17.43 -7.33
N ASP A 152 12.98 -16.52 -6.68
CA ASP A 152 12.85 -16.12 -5.29
C ASP A 152 13.28 -14.64 -5.17
N GLY A 153 13.16 -14.07 -3.97
CA GLY A 153 13.68 -12.74 -3.66
C GLY A 153 12.76 -11.92 -2.76
N GLY A 154 13.17 -10.68 -2.48
CA GLY A 154 12.42 -9.77 -1.61
C GLY A 154 12.07 -8.45 -2.28
N PHE A 155 10.90 -7.93 -1.92
CA PHE A 155 10.45 -6.59 -2.23
C PHE A 155 10.23 -5.80 -0.95
N GLY A 156 10.64 -4.53 -0.94
CA GLY A 156 10.42 -3.63 0.18
C GLY A 156 8.99 -3.11 0.20
N ARG A 157 8.47 -2.67 -0.95
CA ARG A 157 7.10 -2.15 -1.10
C ARG A 157 6.49 -2.57 -2.43
N LEU A 158 5.18 -2.81 -2.40
CA LEU A 158 4.31 -2.91 -3.56
C LEU A 158 3.34 -1.71 -3.51
N ARG A 159 3.22 -0.98 -4.62
CA ARG A 159 2.25 0.11 -4.79
C ARG A 159 1.44 -0.17 -6.04
N ILE A 160 0.11 -0.14 -5.92
CA ILE A 160 -0.82 -0.32 -7.03
C ILE A 160 -1.52 1.01 -7.24
N TYR A 161 -1.40 1.57 -8.44
CA TYR A 161 -2.00 2.84 -8.81
C TYR A 161 -3.22 2.60 -9.68
N GLY A 162 -4.31 3.32 -9.41
CA GLY A 162 -5.60 3.07 -10.02
C GLY A 162 -6.70 4.00 -9.53
N HIS A 163 -7.90 3.83 -10.08
CA HIS A 163 -9.09 4.55 -9.64
C HIS A 163 -10.07 3.57 -9.00
N ALA A 164 -10.64 3.94 -7.85
CA ALA A 164 -11.70 3.15 -7.26
C ALA A 164 -12.97 3.24 -8.11
N ILE A 165 -13.68 2.13 -8.23
CA ILE A 165 -14.97 2.03 -8.89
C ILE A 165 -16.00 1.83 -7.77
N PRO A 166 -16.80 2.87 -7.45
CA PRO A 166 -17.84 2.77 -6.43
C PRO A 166 -18.90 1.74 -6.79
N PRO A 167 -19.57 1.13 -5.80
CA PRO A 167 -20.70 0.24 -6.05
C PRO A 167 -21.85 1.01 -6.72
N THR A 168 -22.54 0.37 -7.66
CA THR A 168 -23.75 0.93 -8.27
C THR A 168 -24.91 0.85 -7.28
N ILE A 169 -25.74 1.88 -7.21
CA ILE A 169 -26.84 2.05 -6.21
C ILE A 169 -27.78 0.83 -6.13
N GLU A 170 -27.96 0.09 -7.23
CA GLU A 170 -28.79 -1.14 -7.26
C GLU A 170 -28.24 -2.25 -6.34
N SER A 171 -26.92 -2.31 -6.14
CA SER A 171 -26.25 -3.31 -5.30
C SER A 171 -26.27 -3.00 -3.80
N THR A 172 -26.71 -1.79 -3.41
CA THR A 172 -26.75 -1.33 -2.01
C THR A 172 -27.97 -1.87 -1.24
N SER A 173 -28.91 -2.52 -1.92
CA SER A 173 -30.15 -3.03 -1.31
C SER A 173 -29.97 -4.24 -0.38
N GLN A 174 -28.75 -4.81 -0.24
CA GLN A 174 -28.51 -6.01 0.58
C GLN A 174 -27.32 -5.96 1.54
N SER A 175 -26.60 -4.84 1.67
CA SER A 175 -25.54 -4.71 2.68
C SER A 175 -25.56 -3.35 3.35
N GLN A 176 -26.24 -3.26 4.50
CA GLN A 176 -25.92 -2.27 5.53
C GLN A 176 -24.47 -2.53 5.98
N SER A 177 -23.52 -1.80 5.40
CA SER A 177 -22.12 -1.83 5.81
C SER A 177 -21.59 -0.40 5.73
N GLU A 178 -21.54 0.23 6.90
CA GLU A 178 -20.56 1.19 7.48
C GLU A 178 -19.73 2.17 6.61
N LEU A 179 -19.90 2.23 5.30
CA LEU A 179 -19.43 3.35 4.50
C LEU A 179 -20.52 4.41 4.58
N PRO A 180 -20.24 5.62 5.12
CA PRO A 180 -21.19 6.71 5.04
C PRO A 180 -21.45 6.95 3.56
N SER A 181 -22.68 6.68 3.11
CA SER A 181 -23.16 7.04 1.76
C SER A 181 -22.97 8.53 1.45
N ASP A 182 -22.69 9.28 2.50
CA ASP A 182 -22.71 10.73 2.52
C ASP A 182 -21.29 11.31 2.38
N GLU A 183 -20.21 10.53 2.56
CA GLU A 183 -18.83 11.03 2.44
C GLU A 183 -18.33 10.99 0.98
N LEU A 184 -18.36 12.14 0.32
CA LEU A 184 -18.06 12.31 -1.10
C LEU A 184 -16.55 12.36 -1.41
N SER A 185 -15.69 12.69 -0.44
CA SER A 185 -14.26 12.85 -0.70
C SER A 185 -13.44 11.57 -0.51
N SER A 186 -14.04 10.51 0.04
CA SER A 186 -13.34 9.26 0.38
C SER A 186 -12.67 8.60 -0.82
N ALA A 187 -11.39 8.23 -0.67
CA ALA A 187 -10.66 7.46 -1.66
C ALA A 187 -11.30 6.08 -1.94
N LEU A 188 -12.04 5.53 -0.96
CA LEU A 188 -12.77 4.27 -1.13
C LEU A 188 -13.94 4.40 -2.11
N LEU A 189 -14.48 5.62 -2.24
CA LEU A 189 -15.58 5.98 -3.13
C LEU A 189 -15.10 6.74 -4.37
N GLY A 190 -13.80 6.68 -4.69
CA GLY A 190 -13.24 7.27 -5.91
C GLY A 190 -12.76 8.71 -5.76
N GLY A 191 -12.78 9.29 -4.56
CA GLY A 191 -12.15 10.58 -4.29
C GLY A 191 -10.69 10.59 -4.70
N LEU A 192 -10.29 11.63 -5.44
CA LEU A 192 -8.95 11.76 -5.99
C LEU A 192 -8.42 13.18 -5.78
N THR A 193 -7.21 13.29 -5.23
CA THR A 193 -6.52 14.59 -5.20
C THR A 193 -5.82 14.83 -6.54
N LEU A 194 -6.15 15.94 -7.19
CA LEU A 194 -5.63 16.27 -8.51
C LEU A 194 -4.31 17.03 -8.48
N ALA A 195 -4.16 17.94 -7.51
CA ALA A 195 -2.98 18.78 -7.35
C ALA A 195 -2.79 19.18 -5.89
N ALA A 196 -1.55 19.49 -5.53
CA ALA A 196 -1.19 20.16 -4.30
C ALA A 196 -0.02 21.11 -4.56
N SER A 197 0.04 22.21 -3.81
CA SER A 197 1.09 23.21 -3.95
C SER A 197 2.46 22.70 -3.49
N ASP A 198 2.49 21.83 -2.48
CA ASP A 198 3.68 21.11 -2.04
C ASP A 198 3.34 19.73 -1.43
N HIS A 199 4.37 18.93 -1.18
CA HIS A 199 4.29 17.60 -0.56
C HIS A 199 5.54 17.37 0.31
N HIS A 200 5.71 18.18 1.35
CA HIS A 200 7.00 18.24 2.05
C HIS A 200 7.40 16.89 2.68
N PHE A 201 6.49 16.28 3.44
CA PHE A 201 6.73 14.98 4.09
C PHE A 201 5.92 13.83 3.50
N THR A 202 4.68 14.09 3.13
CA THR A 202 3.68 13.07 2.81
C THR A 202 2.77 13.53 1.68
N PRO A 203 2.22 12.61 0.87
CA PRO A 203 1.40 12.97 -0.28
C PRO A 203 0.02 13.52 0.15
N CYS A 204 -0.55 14.42 -0.66
CA CYS A 204 -1.87 15.01 -0.40
C CYS A 204 -3.01 13.99 -0.51
N SER A 205 -2.81 12.88 -1.23
CA SER A 205 -3.77 11.77 -1.32
C SER A 205 -4.13 11.17 0.04
N ASN A 206 -3.28 11.36 1.05
CA ASN A 206 -3.55 10.92 2.42
C ASN A 206 -4.76 11.61 3.06
N LEU A 207 -5.14 12.79 2.56
CA LEU A 207 -6.33 13.51 3.03
C LEU A 207 -7.62 12.70 2.87
N LEU A 208 -7.66 11.81 1.88
CA LEU A 208 -8.86 11.08 1.47
C LEU A 208 -8.93 9.65 2.06
N LEU A 209 -7.95 9.27 2.89
CA LEU A 209 -7.86 7.93 3.46
C LEU A 209 -8.87 7.74 4.60
N PRO A 210 -9.32 6.50 4.87
CA PRO A 210 -10.18 6.23 6.02
C PRO A 210 -9.46 6.44 7.36
N GLY A 211 -10.26 6.60 8.42
CA GLY A 211 -9.79 6.77 9.79
C GLY A 211 -8.99 8.06 10.03
N ARG A 212 -8.45 8.23 11.24
CA ARG A 212 -7.70 9.43 11.64
C ARG A 212 -6.19 9.34 11.40
N GLY A 213 -5.67 8.20 10.96
CA GLY A 213 -4.22 7.95 10.96
C GLY A 213 -3.66 7.79 12.38
N LYS A 214 -2.39 7.38 12.47
CA LYS A 214 -1.67 7.13 13.72
C LYS A 214 -0.70 8.27 14.06
N ASP A 215 0.01 8.77 13.06
CA ASP A 215 1.03 9.80 13.24
C ASP A 215 1.07 10.79 12.07
N MET A 216 2.00 11.75 12.10
CA MET A 216 2.15 12.78 11.07
C MET A 216 2.37 12.22 9.66
N GLY A 217 2.92 11.00 9.54
CA GLY A 217 3.15 10.27 8.30
C GLY A 217 1.86 9.90 7.54
N ASP A 218 0.72 9.91 8.22
CA ASP A 218 -0.58 9.55 7.65
C ASP A 218 -1.38 10.76 7.14
N GLY A 219 -0.86 11.99 7.24
CA GLY A 219 -1.55 13.21 6.77
C GLY A 219 -0.93 13.79 5.49
N TRP A 220 -1.31 15.02 5.15
CA TRP A 220 -0.60 15.90 4.22
C TRP A 220 0.07 17.03 5.02
N ASN A 221 1.33 17.32 4.74
CA ASN A 221 2.09 18.35 5.45
C ASN A 221 2.84 19.23 4.46
N THR A 222 2.73 20.54 4.67
CA THR A 222 3.38 21.57 3.88
C THR A 222 4.66 22.07 4.56
N ALA A 223 5.56 22.68 3.80
CA ALA A 223 6.77 23.27 4.37
C ALA A 223 6.43 24.57 5.12
N SER A 224 7.07 24.80 6.27
CA SER A 224 6.84 26.00 7.07
C SER A 224 7.22 27.28 6.32
N ARG A 225 6.33 28.27 6.33
CA ARG A 225 6.45 29.59 5.71
C ARG A 225 6.24 30.64 6.79
N ARG A 226 7.15 31.61 6.85
CA ARG A 226 7.02 32.72 7.79
C ARG A 226 6.27 33.85 7.12
N LEU A 227 5.11 34.22 7.67
CA LEU A 227 4.45 35.48 7.33
C LEU A 227 4.64 36.48 8.46
N GLY A 228 5.06 37.70 8.10
CA GLY A 228 5.32 38.80 9.04
C GLY A 228 4.08 39.61 9.43
N HIS A 229 2.87 39.17 9.06
CA HIS A 229 1.61 39.85 9.39
C HIS A 229 0.42 38.88 9.38
N GLU A 230 -0.63 39.23 10.12
CA GLU A 230 -1.94 38.57 10.12
C GLU A 230 -2.60 38.73 8.75
N LEU A 231 -3.00 37.62 8.12
CA LEU A 231 -3.54 37.66 6.75
C LEU A 231 -5.03 38.00 6.70
N ILE A 232 -5.82 37.58 7.69
CA ILE A 232 -7.26 37.82 7.73
C ILE A 232 -7.66 38.11 9.18
N LYS A 233 -8.29 39.27 9.39
CA LYS A 233 -8.72 39.74 10.71
C LYS A 233 -10.00 39.01 11.12
N GLY A 234 -9.94 38.25 12.22
CA GLY A 234 -11.09 37.49 12.74
C GLY A 234 -11.08 36.00 12.39
N ASP A 235 -10.02 35.50 11.78
CA ASP A 235 -9.85 34.06 11.53
C ASP A 235 -9.78 33.28 12.83
N LYS A 236 -10.44 32.12 12.86
CA LYS A 236 -10.29 31.14 13.92
C LYS A 236 -9.03 30.33 13.62
N PRO A 237 -7.96 30.42 14.42
CA PRO A 237 -6.77 29.61 14.18
C PRO A 237 -7.13 28.13 14.26
N CYS A 238 -6.66 27.35 13.28
CA CYS A 238 -6.80 25.90 13.31
C CYS A 238 -6.07 25.36 14.56
N GLN A 239 -6.78 24.61 15.38
CA GLN A 239 -6.20 23.90 16.52
C GLN A 239 -5.70 22.54 16.04
N ALA A 240 -4.46 22.21 16.40
CA ALA A 240 -3.85 20.91 16.08
C ALA A 240 -4.66 19.76 16.72
N ASP A 241 -4.70 18.62 16.03
CA ASP A 241 -5.33 17.38 16.49
C ASP A 241 -6.84 17.45 16.81
N ILE A 242 -7.52 18.49 16.31
CA ILE A 242 -8.97 18.67 16.45
C ILE A 242 -9.65 18.58 15.08
N LYS A 243 -10.81 17.91 15.03
CA LYS A 243 -11.69 17.94 13.86
C LYS A 243 -12.38 19.30 13.81
N HIS A 244 -12.13 20.05 12.74
CA HIS A 244 -12.86 21.28 12.43
C HIS A 244 -14.04 20.92 11.53
N MET A 245 -15.23 21.41 11.86
CA MET A 245 -16.45 21.20 11.08
C MET A 245 -16.95 22.58 10.65
N PHE A 246 -17.30 22.70 9.37
CA PHE A 246 -17.81 23.92 8.76
C PHE A 246 -19.12 23.55 8.10
N GLU A 247 -20.20 24.22 8.49
CA GLU A 247 -21.51 24.01 7.87
C GLU A 247 -21.57 24.74 6.52
N GLY A 248 -22.49 24.37 5.63
CA GLY A 248 -22.61 24.99 4.31
C GLY A 248 -22.74 26.52 4.35
N THR A 249 -23.39 27.05 5.40
CA THR A 249 -23.52 28.49 5.64
C THR A 249 -22.21 29.19 5.99
N ASP A 250 -21.22 28.48 6.52
CA ASP A 250 -19.89 29.02 6.82
C ASP A 250 -18.99 29.08 5.57
N LEU A 251 -19.32 28.29 4.54
CA LEU A 251 -18.49 28.10 3.35
C LEU A 251 -18.85 29.07 2.21
N ALA A 252 -20.09 29.53 2.15
CA ALA A 252 -20.56 30.44 1.12
C ALA A 252 -20.76 31.87 1.63
N ALA A 253 -20.28 32.84 0.85
CA ALA A 253 -20.44 34.25 1.17
C ALA A 253 -21.92 34.66 1.02
N GLY A 254 -22.68 34.59 2.13
CA GLY A 254 -24.05 35.11 2.20
C GLY A 254 -25.18 34.08 2.34
N GLY A 255 -24.91 32.82 2.70
CA GLY A 255 -25.95 31.82 3.00
C GLY A 255 -25.59 30.42 2.54
N GLU A 256 -26.56 29.50 2.52
CA GLU A 256 -26.38 28.14 1.99
C GLU A 256 -26.32 28.16 0.45
N ASP A 257 -25.24 27.62 -0.12
CA ASP A 257 -25.09 27.45 -1.56
C ASP A 257 -25.55 26.05 -1.97
N THR A 258 -26.56 26.00 -2.84
CA THR A 258 -27.18 24.76 -3.34
C THR A 258 -26.67 24.34 -4.71
N SER A 259 -25.66 25.03 -5.24
CA SER A 259 -25.04 24.68 -6.52
C SER A 259 -24.29 23.35 -6.43
N THR A 260 -24.17 22.68 -7.58
CA THR A 260 -23.47 21.40 -7.67
C THR A 260 -21.98 21.63 -7.90
N PHE A 261 -21.17 21.09 -7.01
CA PHE A 261 -19.71 21.12 -7.12
C PHE A 261 -19.17 19.74 -7.47
N ASN A 262 -18.12 19.71 -8.29
CA ASN A 262 -17.38 18.49 -8.64
C ASN A 262 -15.93 18.48 -8.12
N HIS A 263 -15.44 19.63 -7.66
CA HIS A 263 -14.08 19.79 -7.11
C HIS A 263 -14.13 20.73 -5.91
N VAL A 264 -13.20 20.53 -4.98
CA VAL A 264 -12.99 21.39 -3.82
C VAL A 264 -11.50 21.69 -3.69
N GLU A 265 -11.19 22.92 -3.29
CA GLU A 265 -9.84 23.37 -2.98
C GLU A 265 -9.72 23.65 -1.47
N LEU A 266 -8.75 23.02 -0.82
CA LEU A 266 -8.40 23.30 0.57
C LEU A 266 -7.18 24.21 0.60
N THR A 267 -7.32 25.41 1.17
CA THR A 267 -6.21 26.37 1.33
C THR A 267 -5.75 26.40 2.78
N LEU A 268 -4.45 26.19 3.01
CA LEU A 268 -3.80 26.36 4.31
C LEU A 268 -3.03 27.67 4.33
N VAL A 269 -3.19 28.42 5.42
CA VAL A 269 -2.66 29.78 5.54
C VAL A 269 -1.99 29.93 6.92
N PRO A 270 -0.69 30.30 7.00
CA PRO A 270 0.29 30.35 5.90
C PRO A 270 0.68 28.98 5.34
N ASP A 271 0.63 27.97 6.19
CA ASP A 271 1.08 26.58 5.99
C ASP A 271 0.53 25.72 7.14
N GLY A 272 0.86 24.44 7.12
CA GLY A 272 0.50 23.50 8.16
C GLY A 272 0.38 22.06 7.68
N GLY A 273 -0.25 21.23 8.50
CA GLY A 273 -0.56 19.84 8.17
C GLY A 273 -2.03 19.54 8.42
N VAL A 274 -2.64 18.81 7.50
CA VAL A 274 -4.02 18.33 7.62
C VAL A 274 -4.03 16.83 7.50
N LYS A 275 -4.78 16.19 8.40
CA LYS A 275 -4.87 14.74 8.44
C LYS A 275 -5.85 14.20 7.41
N ARG A 276 -7.05 14.76 7.39
CA ARG A 276 -8.17 14.35 6.55
C ARG A 276 -8.95 15.56 6.07
N LEU A 277 -9.49 15.45 4.87
CA LEU A 277 -10.57 16.28 4.38
C LEU A 277 -11.76 15.35 4.18
N SER A 278 -12.90 15.75 4.73
CA SER A 278 -14.17 15.02 4.66
C SER A 278 -15.22 15.97 4.11
N LEU A 279 -15.89 15.55 3.03
CA LEU A 279 -16.97 16.30 2.38
C LEU A 279 -18.22 15.43 2.50
N VAL A 280 -19.11 15.81 3.41
CA VAL A 280 -20.31 15.03 3.70
C VAL A 280 -21.54 15.71 3.09
N ASN A 281 -22.40 14.95 2.43
CA ASN A 281 -23.68 15.44 1.95
C ASN A 281 -24.62 15.69 3.15
N GLY A 282 -25.25 16.86 3.20
CA GLY A 282 -26.08 17.32 4.33
C GLY A 282 -27.46 16.66 4.42
N ILE A 283 -27.56 15.35 4.21
CA ILE A 283 -28.81 14.62 4.47
C ILE A 283 -28.80 14.19 5.95
N ASP A 284 -29.19 15.15 6.80
CA ASP A 284 -29.59 15.00 8.21
C ASP A 284 -28.49 14.70 9.25
N CYS A 285 -27.82 15.77 9.71
CA CYS A 285 -26.88 15.76 10.84
C CYS A 285 -27.55 15.62 12.23
N SER A 286 -28.82 15.22 12.33
CA SER A 286 -29.55 15.15 13.61
C SER A 286 -29.18 13.94 14.50
N ASN A 287 -28.34 13.01 14.03
CA ASN A 287 -27.94 11.84 14.81
C ASN A 287 -26.46 11.89 15.25
N PRO A 288 -26.17 12.25 16.52
CA PRO A 288 -24.80 12.35 17.04
C PRO A 288 -24.04 11.01 17.14
N ASP A 289 -24.70 9.87 16.88
CA ASP A 289 -24.10 8.53 17.01
C ASP A 289 -23.38 8.03 15.74
N THR A 290 -23.33 8.81 14.65
CA THR A 290 -22.63 8.41 13.40
C THR A 290 -21.18 8.91 13.30
N ALA A 291 -20.70 9.63 14.31
CA ALA A 291 -19.34 10.18 14.36
C ALA A 291 -18.42 9.40 15.30
N THR A 292 -18.04 8.16 14.94
CA THR A 292 -16.92 7.43 15.56
C THR A 292 -16.00 6.84 14.52
#